data_AF-A0A3N5TAU7-F1
#
_entry.id   AF-A0A3N5TAU7-F1
#
_cell.length_a   1.000
_cell.length_b   1.000
_cell.length_c   1.000
_cell.angle_alpha   90.00
_cell.angle_beta   90.00
_cell.angle_gamma   90.00
#
_symmetry.space_group_name_H-M   'P 1'
#
loop_
_entity.id
_entity.type
_entity.pdbx_description
1 polymer ?
#
loop_
_entity_poly.entity_id
_entity_poly.type
_entity_poly.pdbx_seq_one_letter_code
_entity_poly.pdbx_strand_id
1 'polypeptide(L)'
;VSIDQLRNWERNNLLETPRDPSNGYRLYGPDEIGRLRVIRMLIRSRYSMMSILRMLNKLDRGETDQLRQALDTPESEEDALYVTDHWLTTLGELEKAAHELIEQIETTLTRRQSEESN
;
A
#
# COMPACT_ATOMS: atom_id res chain seq x y z
N VAL A 1 -8.20 -10.46 14.75
CA VAL A 1 -8.24 -9.04 15.16
C VAL A 1 -8.64 -9.04 16.62
N SER A 2 -7.75 -8.57 17.50
CA SER A 2 -8.03 -8.45 18.93
C SER A 2 -8.72 -7.14 19.26
N ILE A 3 -9.27 -7.03 20.47
CA ILE A 3 -9.87 -5.79 20.98
C ILE A 3 -8.83 -4.65 21.02
N ASP A 4 -7.59 -4.95 21.40
CA ASP A 4 -6.52 -3.95 21.44
C ASP A 4 -6.13 -3.48 20.03
N GLN A 5 -6.20 -4.36 19.03
CA GLN A 5 -6.04 -3.95 17.62
C GLN A 5 -7.14 -2.99 17.18
N LEU A 6 -8.41 -3.26 17.52
CA LEU A 6 -9.52 -2.35 17.21
C LEU A 6 -9.34 -0.99 17.89
N ARG A 7 -8.98 -0.98 19.18
CA ARG A 7 -8.68 0.25 19.92
C ARG A 7 -7.52 1.02 19.30
N ASN A 8 -6.47 0.32 18.86
CA ASN A 8 -5.34 0.94 18.19
C ASN A 8 -5.76 1.55 16.84
N TRP A 9 -6.61 0.88 16.08
CA TRP A 9 -7.09 1.38 14.78
C TRP A 9 -7.98 2.61 14.93
N GLU A 10 -8.86 2.63 15.94
CA GLU A 10 -9.64 3.83 16.28
C GLU A 10 -8.74 4.99 16.73
N ARG A 11 -7.74 4.74 17.59
CA ARG A 11 -6.82 5.79 18.05
C ARG A 11 -5.99 6.42 16.92
N ASN A 12 -5.72 5.65 15.87
CA ASN A 12 -4.98 6.11 14.69
C ASN A 12 -5.92 6.54 13.55
N ASN A 13 -7.19 6.80 13.84
CA ASN A 13 -8.20 7.28 12.89
C ASN A 13 -8.43 6.40 11.66
N LEU A 14 -8.07 5.11 11.71
CA LEU A 14 -8.38 4.19 10.61
C LEU A 14 -9.85 3.76 10.61
N LEU A 15 -10.54 3.86 11.73
CA LEU A 15 -11.93 3.47 11.88
C LEU A 15 -12.62 4.41 12.85
N GLU A 16 -13.73 4.97 12.44
CA GLU A 16 -14.67 5.62 13.33
C GLU A 16 -15.84 4.66 13.56
N THR A 17 -15.98 4.15 14.79
CA THR A 17 -17.03 3.19 15.12
C THR A 17 -18.20 3.92 15.77
N PRO A 18 -19.43 3.84 15.22
CA PRO A 18 -20.61 4.38 15.87
C PRO A 18 -20.80 3.79 17.27
N ARG A 19 -21.41 4.56 18.16
CA ARG A 19 -21.71 4.11 19.53
C ARG A 19 -23.20 4.15 19.80
N ASP A 20 -23.67 3.13 20.51
CA ASP A 20 -25.03 3.10 21.02
C ASP A 20 -25.22 4.23 22.04
N PRO A 21 -26.17 5.16 21.82
CA PRO A 21 -26.38 6.29 22.71
C PRO A 21 -26.91 5.89 24.09
N SER A 22 -27.47 4.68 24.25
CA SER A 22 -28.04 4.19 25.51
C SER A 22 -27.00 3.64 26.49
N ASN A 23 -25.93 3.03 25.99
CA ASN A 23 -24.95 2.31 26.81
C ASN A 23 -23.49 2.59 26.42
N GLY A 24 -23.25 3.32 25.34
CA GLY A 24 -21.91 3.72 24.88
C GLY A 24 -21.08 2.61 24.24
N TYR A 25 -21.63 1.41 24.03
CA TYR A 25 -20.94 0.32 23.35
C TYR A 25 -20.75 0.61 21.86
N ARG A 26 -19.69 0.04 21.29
CA ARG A 26 -19.37 0.12 19.86
C ARG A 26 -20.37 -0.70 19.06
N LEU A 27 -20.90 -0.11 17.99
CA LEU A 27 -21.77 -0.75 17.02
C LEU A 27 -20.96 -1.05 15.76
N TYR A 28 -20.96 -2.32 15.33
CA TYR A 28 -20.32 -2.74 14.09
C TYR A 28 -21.40 -3.21 13.12
N GLY A 29 -21.72 -2.37 12.15
CA GLY A 29 -22.57 -2.70 11.02
C GLY A 29 -21.77 -3.24 9.82
N PRO A 30 -22.44 -3.50 8.69
CA PRO A 30 -21.80 -4.00 7.48
C PRO A 30 -20.64 -3.13 6.99
N ASP A 31 -20.77 -1.80 7.10
CA ASP A 31 -19.77 -0.84 6.62
C ASP A 31 -18.50 -0.88 7.50
N GLU A 32 -18.64 -0.90 8.83
CA GLU A 32 -17.51 -1.04 9.73
C GLU A 32 -16.81 -2.39 9.54
N ILE A 33 -17.59 -3.48 9.36
CA ILE A 33 -17.02 -4.80 9.07
C ILE A 33 -16.28 -4.82 7.73
N GLY A 34 -16.81 -4.16 6.71
CA GLY A 34 -16.16 -3.98 5.40
C GLY A 34 -14.82 -3.26 5.53
N ARG A 35 -14.81 -2.11 6.19
CA ARG A 35 -13.60 -1.31 6.46
C ARG A 35 -12.57 -2.10 7.28
N LEU A 36 -13.01 -2.81 8.31
CA LEU A 36 -12.15 -3.68 9.14
C LEU A 36 -11.48 -4.80 8.32
N ARG A 37 -12.17 -5.35 7.31
CA ARG A 37 -11.57 -6.35 6.40
C ARG A 37 -10.48 -5.73 5.54
N VAL A 38 -10.69 -4.52 5.01
CA VAL A 38 -9.70 -3.79 4.21
C VAL A 38 -8.46 -3.49 5.04
N ILE A 39 -8.62 -2.88 6.22
CA ILE A 39 -7.50 -2.58 7.13
C ILE A 39 -6.72 -3.85 7.47
N ARG A 40 -7.43 -4.93 7.86
CA ARG A 40 -6.79 -6.21 8.18
C ARG A 40 -5.97 -6.76 7.00
N MET A 41 -6.49 -6.69 5.79
CA MET A 41 -5.80 -7.17 4.59
C MET A 41 -4.52 -6.38 4.35
N LEU A 42 -4.59 -5.05 4.39
CA LEU A 42 -3.44 -4.19 4.11
C LEU A 42 -2.33 -4.31 5.15
N ILE A 43 -2.69 -4.40 6.45
CA ILE A 43 -1.70 -4.64 7.51
C ILE A 43 -1.01 -5.99 7.30
N ARG A 44 -1.73 -7.03 6.88
CA ARG A 44 -1.14 -8.34 6.57
C ARG A 44 -0.23 -8.30 5.34
N SER A 45 -0.52 -7.41 4.42
CA SER A 45 0.35 -7.08 3.27
C SER A 45 1.49 -6.12 3.64
N ARG A 46 1.73 -5.87 4.93
CA ARG A 46 2.84 -5.08 5.47
C ARG A 46 2.80 -3.58 5.12
N TYR A 47 1.67 -3.04 4.68
CA TYR A 47 1.53 -1.59 4.55
C TYR A 47 1.57 -0.91 5.92
N SER A 48 2.17 0.28 5.98
CA SER A 48 2.18 1.07 7.22
C SER A 48 0.78 1.61 7.56
N MET A 49 0.60 1.96 8.83
CA MET A 49 -0.65 2.56 9.30
C MET A 49 -0.96 3.87 8.56
N MET A 50 0.08 4.65 8.25
CA MET A 50 -0.04 5.93 7.55
C MET A 50 -0.49 5.73 6.11
N SER A 51 0.11 4.77 5.37
CA SER A 51 -0.33 4.43 4.01
C SER A 51 -1.79 4.00 3.96
N ILE A 52 -2.22 3.21 4.94
CA ILE A 52 -3.62 2.80 5.06
C ILE A 52 -4.51 4.01 5.38
N LEU A 53 -4.11 4.89 6.29
CA LEU A 53 -4.87 6.10 6.63
C LEU A 53 -5.03 7.03 5.42
N ARG A 54 -3.96 7.30 4.67
CA ARG A 54 -4.01 8.13 3.45
C ARG A 54 -4.96 7.55 2.41
N MET A 55 -4.87 6.25 2.16
CA MET A 55 -5.77 5.58 1.22
C MET A 55 -7.22 5.65 1.68
N LEU A 56 -7.49 5.38 2.96
CA LEU A 56 -8.84 5.46 3.51
C LEU A 56 -9.41 6.88 3.47
N ASN A 57 -8.60 7.90 3.75
CA ASN A 57 -9.04 9.30 3.65
C ASN A 57 -9.46 9.69 2.23
N LYS A 58 -8.75 9.20 1.20
CA LYS A 58 -9.15 9.39 -0.20
C LYS A 58 -10.45 8.64 -0.51
N LEU A 59 -10.56 7.40 -0.05
CA LEU A 59 -11.76 6.60 -0.22
C LEU A 59 -12.99 7.28 0.42
N ASP A 60 -12.83 7.84 1.63
CA ASP A 60 -13.90 8.52 2.36
C ASP A 60 -14.34 9.83 1.67
N ARG A 61 -13.48 10.43 0.83
CA ARG A 61 -13.81 11.58 -0.05
C ARG A 61 -14.43 11.16 -1.39
N GLY A 62 -14.52 9.86 -1.68
CA GLY A 62 -14.99 9.34 -2.96
C GLY A 62 -13.93 9.33 -4.08
N GLU A 63 -12.66 9.59 -3.75
CA GLU A 63 -11.56 9.62 -4.72
C GLU A 63 -11.01 8.20 -4.96
N THR A 64 -11.65 7.42 -5.84
CA THR A 64 -11.31 6.00 -6.04
C THR A 64 -10.21 5.75 -7.08
N ASP A 65 -9.89 6.73 -7.93
CA ASP A 65 -9.05 6.52 -9.12
C ASP A 65 -7.57 6.29 -8.78
N GLN A 66 -7.12 6.70 -7.60
CA GLN A 66 -5.70 6.70 -7.19
C GLN A 66 -5.45 6.05 -5.83
N LEU A 67 -6.33 5.15 -5.37
CA LEU A 67 -6.16 4.48 -4.07
C LEU A 67 -4.88 3.65 -3.99
N ARG A 68 -4.48 3.00 -5.09
CA ARG A 68 -3.22 2.25 -5.17
C ARG A 68 -2.01 3.17 -4.99
N GLN A 69 -2.05 4.36 -5.56
CA GLN A 69 -0.97 5.34 -5.43
C GLN A 69 -0.90 5.90 -4.00
N ALA A 70 -2.04 6.09 -3.34
CA ALA A 70 -2.06 6.53 -1.94
C ALA A 70 -1.37 5.53 -0.99
N LEU A 71 -1.41 4.23 -1.31
CA LEU A 71 -0.68 3.19 -0.58
C LEU A 71 0.84 3.17 -0.84
N ASP A 72 1.27 3.67 -2.01
CA ASP A 72 2.64 3.56 -2.53
C ASP A 72 3.41 4.90 -2.52
N THR A 73 2.75 5.97 -2.07
CA THR A 73 3.31 7.32 -2.02
C THR A 73 3.17 7.86 -0.60
N PRO A 74 4.19 7.69 0.26
CA PRO A 74 4.29 8.40 1.53
C PRO A 74 4.46 9.90 1.30
N GLU A 75 3.88 10.69 2.19
CA GLU A 75 4.10 12.13 2.21
C GLU A 75 5.52 12.43 2.70
N SER A 76 6.14 13.51 2.20
CA SER A 76 7.56 13.81 2.44
C SER A 76 7.94 14.08 3.90
N GLU A 77 6.95 14.19 4.80
CA GLU A 77 7.12 14.51 6.22
C GLU A 77 6.85 13.31 7.15
N GLU A 78 6.70 12.08 6.62
CA GLU A 78 6.45 10.90 7.46
C GLU A 78 7.74 10.36 8.12
N ASP A 79 7.87 10.59 9.44
CA ASP A 79 9.00 10.13 10.28
C ASP A 79 9.17 8.60 10.37
N ALA A 80 8.17 7.82 9.92
CA ALA A 80 8.13 6.36 10.03
C ALA A 80 7.78 5.70 8.68
N LEU A 81 8.73 5.73 7.75
CA LEU A 81 8.65 5.05 6.45
C LEU A 81 8.89 3.54 6.63
N TYR A 82 7.92 2.70 6.23
CA TYR A 82 8.19 1.28 6.01
C TYR A 82 8.65 1.07 4.56
N VAL A 83 9.62 0.18 4.33
CA VAL A 83 10.13 -0.17 2.97
C VAL A 83 9.00 -0.55 2.01
N THR A 84 7.90 -1.08 2.54
CA THR A 84 6.71 -1.50 1.79
C THR A 84 5.81 -0.35 1.33
N ASP A 85 6.01 0.87 1.83
CA ASP A 85 5.25 2.05 1.43
C ASP A 85 5.66 2.56 0.03
N HIS A 86 6.68 1.97 -0.59
CA HIS A 86 7.08 2.20 -1.98
C HIS A 86 7.18 0.91 -2.79
N TRP A 87 6.62 -0.20 -2.29
CA TRP A 87 6.88 -1.53 -2.84
C TRP A 87 6.55 -1.65 -4.34
N LEU A 88 5.48 -0.99 -4.79
CA LEU A 88 5.05 -1.07 -6.19
C LEU A 88 5.95 -0.23 -7.08
N THR A 89 6.36 0.95 -6.62
CA THR A 89 7.36 1.79 -7.28
C THR A 89 8.70 1.04 -7.39
N THR A 90 9.22 0.51 -6.28
CA THR A 90 10.50 -0.21 -6.26
C THR A 90 10.48 -1.45 -7.15
N LEU A 91 9.39 -2.22 -7.15
CA LEU A 91 9.26 -3.37 -8.06
C LEU A 91 9.26 -2.95 -9.53
N GLY A 92 8.56 -1.86 -9.88
CA GLY A 92 8.55 -1.35 -11.25
C GLY A 92 9.93 -0.85 -11.71
N GLU A 93 10.67 -0.19 -10.82
CA GLU A 93 12.04 0.25 -11.10
C GLU A 93 12.98 -0.94 -11.32
N LEU A 94 12.90 -1.97 -10.47
CA LEU A 94 13.70 -3.18 -10.60
C LEU A 94 13.36 -3.96 -11.88
N GLU A 95 12.08 -4.05 -12.23
CA GLU A 95 11.64 -4.68 -13.48
C GLU A 95 12.21 -3.94 -14.69
N LYS A 96 12.16 -2.60 -14.68
CA LYS A 96 12.73 -1.78 -15.75
C LYS A 96 14.25 -1.97 -15.87
N ALA A 97 14.96 -1.94 -14.75
CA ALA A 97 16.41 -2.15 -14.73
C ALA A 97 16.79 -3.56 -15.24
N ALA A 98 16.00 -4.59 -14.89
CA ALA A 98 16.21 -5.94 -15.39
C ALA A 98 16.06 -6.02 -16.93
N HIS A 99 15.04 -5.37 -17.49
CA HIS A 99 14.86 -5.31 -18.96
C HIS A 99 16.02 -4.60 -19.65
N GLU A 100 16.49 -3.47 -19.11
CA GLU A 100 17.63 -2.72 -19.66
C GLU A 100 18.92 -3.57 -19.66
N LEU A 101 19.15 -4.37 -18.61
CA LEU A 101 20.30 -5.27 -18.54
C LEU A 101 20.22 -6.40 -19.57
N ILE A 102 19.04 -6.98 -19.78
CA ILE A 102 18.82 -8.01 -20.80
C ILE A 102 19.13 -7.46 -22.19
N GLU A 103 18.60 -6.27 -22.52
CA GLU A 103 18.84 -5.61 -23.81
C GLU A 103 20.33 -5.35 -24.06
N GLN A 104 21.07 -4.90 -23.04
CA GLN A 104 22.52 -4.69 -23.14
C GLN A 104 23.29 -5.99 -23.38
N ILE A 105 22.90 -7.08 -22.72
CA ILE A 105 23.51 -8.41 -22.91
C ILE A 105 23.24 -8.90 -24.34
N GLU A 106 22.00 -8.83 -24.82
CA GLU A 106 21.63 -9.23 -26.17
C GLU A 106 22.41 -8.44 -27.23
N THR A 107 22.46 -7.12 -27.08
CA THR A 107 23.23 -6.24 -27.99
C THR A 107 24.71 -6.63 -28.02
N THR A 108 25.29 -6.95 -26.86
CA THR A 108 26.70 -7.35 -26.76
C THR A 108 26.95 -8.71 -27.40
N LEU A 109 26.02 -9.65 -27.26
CA LEU A 109 26.10 -10.97 -27.90
C LEU A 109 25.97 -10.88 -29.42
N THR A 110 25.02 -10.09 -29.94
CA THR A 110 24.85 -9.87 -31.38
C THR A 110 26.08 -9.21 -32.00
N ARG A 111 26.68 -8.22 -31.31
CA ARG A 111 27.92 -7.59 -31.76
C ARG A 111 29.07 -8.60 -31.87
N ARG A 112 29.28 -9.44 -30.85
CA ARG A 112 30.34 -10.47 -30.88
C ARG A 112 30.15 -11.50 -31.99
N GLN A 113 28.92 -11.95 -32.23
CA GLN A 113 28.63 -12.90 -33.31
C GLN A 113 28.87 -12.31 -34.71
N SER A 114 28.64 -11.01 -34.89
CA SER A 114 28.97 -10.31 -36.14
C SER A 114 30.47 -10.10 -36.35
N GLU A 115 31.24 -9.98 -35.27
CA GLU A 115 32.70 -9.88 -35.29
C GLU A 115 33.37 -11.24 -35.55
N GLU A 116 32.75 -12.37 -35.15
CA GLU A 116 33.26 -13.73 -35.39
C GLU A 116 32.89 -14.31 -36.77
N SER A 117 31.91 -13.73 -37.46
CA SER A 117 31.42 -14.18 -38.78
C SER A 117 32.04 -13.43 -39.97
N ASN A 118 32.97 -12.50 -39.72
CA ASN A 118 33.62 -11.63 -40.71
C ASN A 118 35.14 -11.82 -40.66
#